data_AF-A0A2N2Q0X1-F1
#
_entry.id   AF-A0A2N2Q0X1-F1
#
_cell.length_a   1.000
_cell.length_b   1.000
_cell.length_c   1.000
_cell.angle_alpha   90.00
_cell.angle_beta   90.00
_cell.angle_gamma   90.00
#
_symmetry.space_group_name_H-M   'P 1'
#
loop_
_entity.id
_entity.type
_entity.pdbx_description
1 polymer ?
#
loop_
_entity_poly.entity_id
_entity_poly.type
_entity_poly.pdbx_seq_one_letter_code
_entity_poly.pdbx_strand_id
1 'polypeptide(L)'
;FKWSLADAGTAGAPAQDVITDFGNGEDRLDLRDLLQGEATDNLENYLHFETVGSDTVVHISSSGGFSGGYNSGNEDQTITLQNVDLVGSLTSDQQIIQNLLDSQKLITD
;
A
#
# COMPACT_ATOMS: atom_id res chain seq x y z
N PHE A 1 3.34 2.79 -11.10
CA PHE A 1 2.54 3.87 -10.52
C PHE A 1 3.33 4.51 -9.39
N LYS A 2 3.30 5.83 -9.28
CA LYS A 2 4.09 6.59 -8.32
C LYS A 2 3.18 7.57 -7.60
N TRP A 3 3.31 7.65 -6.28
CA TRP A 3 2.62 8.61 -5.44
C TRP A 3 3.61 9.49 -4.73
N SER A 4 3.17 10.69 -4.41
CA SER A 4 3.88 11.66 -3.59
C SER A 4 3.00 12.10 -2.42
N LEU A 5 3.62 12.69 -1.40
CA LEU A 5 2.92 13.23 -0.24
C LEU A 5 1.84 14.28 -0.61
N ALA A 6 1.97 14.95 -1.77
CA ALA A 6 0.99 15.91 -2.24
C ALA A 6 -0.28 15.27 -2.84
N ASP A 7 -0.23 13.98 -3.17
CA ASP A 7 -1.37 13.23 -3.71
C ASP A 7 -2.26 12.67 -2.59
N ALA A 8 -1.67 12.48 -1.40
CA ALA A 8 -2.38 11.95 -0.24
C ALA A 8 -3.50 12.88 0.24
N GLY A 9 -4.54 12.26 0.81
CA GLY A 9 -5.56 12.95 1.56
C GLY A 9 -5.07 13.35 2.96
N THR A 10 -6.00 13.42 3.89
CA THR A 10 -5.69 13.61 5.31
C THR A 10 -6.06 12.36 6.08
N ALA A 11 -5.39 12.09 7.20
CA ALA A 11 -5.74 10.97 8.08
C ALA A 11 -7.26 10.92 8.38
N GLY A 12 -7.91 9.79 8.07
CA GLY A 12 -9.35 9.58 8.21
C GLY A 12 -10.21 10.10 7.05
N ALA A 13 -9.58 10.71 6.05
CA ALA A 13 -10.20 11.14 4.79
C ALA A 13 -9.20 10.89 3.63
N PRO A 14 -8.97 9.61 3.30
CA PRO A 14 -7.95 9.24 2.34
C PRO A 14 -8.29 9.69 0.92
N ALA A 15 -7.26 10.04 0.16
CA ALA A 15 -7.38 10.10 -1.29
C ALA A 15 -7.59 8.67 -1.84
N GLN A 16 -8.39 8.53 -2.90
CA GLN A 16 -8.80 7.22 -3.43
C GLN A 16 -8.41 7.11 -4.90
N ASP A 17 -7.54 6.14 -5.20
CA ASP A 17 -7.11 5.81 -6.56
C ASP A 17 -7.59 4.41 -6.95
N VAL A 18 -7.96 4.25 -8.23
CA VAL A 18 -8.30 2.96 -8.82
C VAL A 18 -7.42 2.71 -10.03
N ILE A 19 -6.68 1.61 -9.99
CA ILE A 19 -5.81 1.16 -11.07
C ILE A 19 -6.42 -0.08 -11.70
N THR A 20 -6.65 -0.04 -13.02
CA THR A 20 -7.38 -1.09 -13.74
C THR A 20 -6.49 -1.99 -14.59
N ASP A 21 -5.21 -1.66 -14.71
CA ASP A 21 -4.24 -2.32 -15.59
C ASP A 21 -2.95 -2.78 -14.89
N PHE A 22 -2.94 -2.79 -13.54
CA PHE A 22 -1.79 -3.22 -12.74
C PHE A 22 -1.44 -4.69 -13.00
N GLY A 23 -0.17 -4.98 -13.28
CA GLY A 23 0.33 -6.34 -13.48
C GLY A 23 0.48 -6.74 -14.95
N ASN A 24 0.13 -5.87 -15.90
CA ASN A 24 0.50 -6.02 -17.30
C ASN A 24 2.00 -5.67 -17.50
N GLY A 25 2.90 -6.53 -17.01
CA GLY A 25 4.35 -6.37 -17.16
C GLY A 25 5.08 -5.93 -15.88
N GLU A 26 5.91 -4.89 -16.00
CA GLU A 26 6.88 -4.46 -14.97
C GLU A 26 6.28 -3.46 -13.95
N ASP A 27 4.95 -3.38 -13.81
CA ASP A 27 4.29 -2.41 -12.94
C ASP A 27 4.70 -2.56 -11.48
N ARG A 28 4.81 -1.42 -10.79
CA ARG A 28 5.28 -1.30 -9.41
C ARG A 28 4.48 -0.20 -8.71
N LEU A 29 4.30 -0.35 -7.40
CA LEU A 29 3.87 0.70 -6.49
C LEU A 29 5.14 1.42 -5.99
N ASP A 30 5.38 2.64 -6.45
CA ASP A 30 6.49 3.48 -6.01
C ASP A 30 5.97 4.49 -4.98
N LEU A 31 6.30 4.25 -3.71
CA LEU A 31 5.80 4.99 -2.55
C LEU A 31 6.89 5.81 -1.84
N ARG A 32 8.10 5.88 -2.40
CA ARG A 32 9.24 6.63 -1.83
C ARG A 32 8.95 8.09 -1.50
N ASP A 33 8.17 8.74 -2.35
CA ASP A 33 7.83 10.16 -2.17
C ASP A 33 6.56 10.35 -1.32
N LEU A 34 5.88 9.25 -0.96
CA LEU A 34 4.65 9.26 -0.17
C LEU A 34 4.93 8.98 1.31
N LEU A 35 5.68 7.92 1.61
CA LEU A 35 5.97 7.52 2.99
C LEU A 35 7.00 8.46 3.63
N GLN A 36 6.87 8.71 4.93
CA GLN A 36 7.76 9.60 5.67
C GLN A 36 8.27 8.92 6.94
N GLY A 37 9.57 8.62 6.98
CA GLY A 37 10.23 8.01 8.15
C GLY A 37 10.13 6.48 8.18
N GLU A 38 9.80 5.88 7.06
CA GLU A 38 9.83 4.43 6.86
C GLU A 38 11.25 3.87 6.83
N ALA A 39 11.33 2.58 7.07
CA ALA A 39 12.48 1.73 6.86
C ALA A 39 11.96 0.35 6.44
N THR A 40 12.79 -0.46 5.80
CA THR A 40 12.36 -1.79 5.31
C THR A 40 11.73 -2.67 6.39
N ASP A 41 12.15 -2.53 7.65
CA ASP A 41 11.70 -3.33 8.78
C ASP A 41 10.47 -2.77 9.53
N ASN A 42 9.88 -1.67 9.05
CA ASN A 42 8.74 -1.03 9.72
C ASN A 42 7.55 -0.71 8.79
N LEU A 43 7.57 -1.21 7.55
CA LEU A 43 6.58 -0.89 6.51
C LEU A 43 5.15 -1.31 6.88
N GLU A 44 4.96 -2.28 7.77
CA GLU A 44 3.65 -2.65 8.31
C GLU A 44 3.00 -1.54 9.15
N ASN A 45 3.78 -0.56 9.62
CA ASN A 45 3.24 0.64 10.26
C ASN A 45 2.58 1.60 9.26
N TYR A 46 2.85 1.42 7.97
CA TYR A 46 2.42 2.31 6.90
C TYR A 46 1.40 1.66 5.98
N LEU A 47 1.53 0.35 5.73
CA LEU A 47 0.80 -0.36 4.69
C LEU A 47 -0.08 -1.46 5.29
N HIS A 48 -1.34 -1.49 4.86
CA HIS A 48 -2.27 -2.58 5.13
C HIS A 48 -2.92 -3.05 3.83
N PHE A 49 -3.06 -4.36 3.67
CA PHE A 49 -3.58 -4.97 2.45
C PHE A 49 -4.86 -5.76 2.75
N GLU A 50 -5.89 -5.50 1.96
CA GLU A 50 -7.17 -6.22 2.01
C GLU A 50 -7.52 -6.76 0.62
N THR A 51 -8.09 -7.97 0.58
CA THR A 51 -8.72 -8.49 -0.65
C THR A 51 -10.21 -8.23 -0.60
N VAL A 52 -10.73 -7.45 -1.55
CA VAL A 52 -12.17 -7.18 -1.69
C VAL A 52 -12.65 -7.77 -3.02
N GLY A 53 -13.30 -8.93 -2.95
CA GLY A 53 -13.69 -9.66 -4.15
C GLY A 53 -12.46 -10.17 -4.92
N SER A 54 -12.22 -9.63 -6.10
CA SER A 54 -11.03 -9.91 -6.94
C SER A 54 -9.97 -8.82 -6.89
N ASP A 55 -10.20 -7.78 -6.10
CA ASP A 55 -9.36 -6.59 -6.06
C ASP A 55 -8.45 -6.64 -4.82
N THR A 56 -7.26 -6.07 -4.96
CA THR A 56 -6.39 -5.77 -3.81
C THR A 56 -6.58 -4.31 -3.46
N VAL A 57 -6.92 -4.02 -2.21
CA VAL A 57 -6.96 -2.68 -1.65
C VAL A 57 -5.72 -2.47 -0.79
N VAL A 58 -4.95 -1.44 -1.11
CA VAL A 58 -3.78 -1.00 -0.35
C VAL A 58 -4.19 0.23 0.44
N HIS A 59 -4.29 0.08 1.74
CA HIS A 59 -4.49 1.17 2.69
C HIS A 59 -3.13 1.70 3.13
N ILE A 60 -2.98 3.02 3.13
CA ILE A 60 -1.71 3.68 3.40
C ILE A 60 -1.90 4.76 4.46
N SER A 61 -1.01 4.76 5.44
CA SER A 61 -0.77 5.87 6.35
C SER A 61 0.63 6.41 6.07
N SER A 62 0.73 7.54 5.35
CA SER A 62 2.00 8.15 4.96
C SER A 62 2.94 8.47 6.14
N SER A 63 2.38 8.60 7.35
CA SER A 63 3.08 8.94 8.59
C SER A 63 3.27 7.77 9.58
N GLY A 64 2.98 6.53 9.17
CA GLY A 64 3.25 5.34 9.99
C GLY A 64 2.21 5.08 11.08
N GLY A 65 0.96 5.52 10.87
CA GLY A 65 -0.11 5.46 11.87
C GLY A 65 -0.68 4.06 12.13
N PHE A 66 -0.22 3.00 11.47
CA PHE A 66 -0.66 1.61 11.68
C PHE A 66 0.25 0.82 12.63
N SER A 67 1.14 1.45 13.40
CA SER A 67 2.03 0.75 14.34
C SER A 67 1.32 -0.07 15.44
N GLY A 68 0.00 0.14 15.61
CA GLY A 68 -0.87 -0.68 16.47
C GLY A 68 -1.79 -1.63 15.71
N GLY A 69 -1.51 -1.87 14.42
CA GLY A 69 -2.43 -2.47 13.46
C GLY A 69 -3.19 -1.41 12.64
N TYR A 70 -3.84 -1.87 11.56
CA TYR A 70 -4.63 -1.01 10.68
C TYR A 70 -5.70 -0.20 11.45
N ASN A 71 -5.78 1.08 11.12
CA ASN A 71 -6.76 2.01 11.67
C ASN A 71 -7.16 3.02 10.58
N SER A 72 -8.39 2.94 10.09
CA SER A 72 -8.90 3.84 9.05
C SER A 72 -8.85 5.33 9.42
N GLY A 73 -8.86 5.67 10.72
CA GLY A 73 -8.67 7.05 11.17
C GLY A 73 -7.27 7.61 10.92
N ASN A 74 -6.28 6.75 10.65
CA ASN A 74 -4.90 7.11 10.33
C ASN A 74 -4.57 6.92 8.83
N GLU A 75 -5.51 6.41 8.04
CA GLU A 75 -5.35 6.23 6.61
C GLU A 75 -5.49 7.57 5.88
N ASP A 76 -4.55 7.87 5.00
CA ASP A 76 -4.54 9.08 4.17
C ASP A 76 -4.51 8.78 2.66
N GLN A 77 -4.31 7.52 2.27
CA GLN A 77 -4.37 7.09 0.87
C GLN A 77 -4.91 5.66 0.77
N THR A 78 -5.85 5.45 -0.15
CA THR A 78 -6.37 4.14 -0.55
C THR A 78 -6.07 3.91 -2.03
N ILE A 79 -5.47 2.76 -2.37
CA ILE A 79 -5.22 2.37 -3.76
C ILE A 79 -5.93 1.04 -4.01
N THR A 80 -6.89 1.03 -4.92
CA THR A 80 -7.57 -0.20 -5.36
C THR A 80 -6.95 -0.69 -6.66
N LEU A 81 -6.39 -1.89 -6.63
CA LEU A 81 -5.88 -2.61 -7.80
C LEU A 81 -6.99 -3.55 -8.29
N GLN A 82 -7.68 -3.13 -9.33
CA GLN A 82 -8.85 -3.83 -9.84
C GLN A 82 -8.46 -5.12 -10.55
N ASN A 83 -9.12 -6.22 -10.22
CA ASN A 83 -8.87 -7.57 -10.75
C ASN A 83 -7.42 -8.07 -10.52
N VAL A 84 -6.78 -7.63 -9.43
CA VAL A 84 -5.44 -8.04 -9.04
C VAL A 84 -5.45 -8.63 -7.65
N ASP A 85 -4.85 -9.80 -7.51
CA ASP A 85 -4.61 -10.45 -6.21
C ASP A 85 -3.11 -10.42 -5.88
N LEU A 86 -2.71 -9.48 -5.01
CA LEU A 86 -1.36 -9.43 -4.42
C LEU A 86 -1.25 -10.15 -3.07
N VAL A 87 -2.38 -10.54 -2.49
CA VAL A 87 -2.44 -11.17 -1.16
C VAL A 87 -2.23 -12.68 -1.29
N GLY A 88 -2.91 -13.31 -2.25
CA GLY A 88 -2.82 -14.74 -2.51
C GLY A 88 -3.18 -15.57 -1.26
N SER A 89 -2.23 -16.38 -0.79
CA SER A 89 -2.38 -17.21 0.41
C SER A 89 -1.65 -16.66 1.64
N LEU A 90 -1.15 -15.43 1.57
CA LEU A 90 -0.38 -14.80 2.65
C LEU A 90 -1.34 -14.34 3.75
N THR A 91 -0.87 -14.39 5.00
CA THR A 91 -1.74 -14.23 6.19
C THR A 91 -1.45 -12.96 7.00
N SER A 92 -0.47 -12.16 6.60
CA SER A 92 -0.13 -10.90 7.25
C SER A 92 0.40 -9.87 6.27
N ASP A 93 0.24 -8.59 6.60
CA ASP A 93 0.80 -7.47 5.83
C ASP A 93 2.31 -7.62 5.67
N GLN A 94 3.02 -8.04 6.71
CA GLN A 94 4.47 -8.26 6.64
C GLN A 94 4.86 -9.31 5.59
N GLN A 95 4.09 -10.39 5.44
CA GLN A 95 4.35 -11.40 4.42
C GLN A 95 4.08 -10.84 3.00
N ILE A 96 3.02 -10.05 2.85
CA ILE A 96 2.64 -9.42 1.57
C ILE A 96 3.69 -8.41 1.16
N ILE A 97 4.08 -7.51 2.08
CA ILE A 97 5.14 -6.52 1.88
C ILE A 97 6.44 -7.22 1.45
N GLN A 98 6.87 -8.26 2.17
CA GLN A 98 8.08 -8.99 1.81
C GLN A 98 7.98 -9.60 0.40
N ASN A 99 6.83 -10.20 0.05
CA ASN A 99 6.61 -10.74 -1.29
C ASN A 99 6.68 -9.65 -2.37
N LEU A 100 6.13 -8.46 -2.12
CA LEU A 100 6.15 -7.35 -3.05
C LEU A 100 7.54 -6.73 -3.21
N LEU A 101 8.33 -6.66 -2.13
CA LEU A 101 9.72 -6.24 -2.20
C LEU A 101 10.57 -7.25 -3.00
N ASP A 102 10.43 -8.55 -2.71
CA ASP A 102 11.17 -9.63 -3.39
C ASP A 102 10.83 -9.71 -4.88
N SER A 103 9.56 -9.51 -5.23
CA SER A 103 9.08 -9.45 -6.62
C SER A 103 9.30 -8.08 -7.29
N GLN A 104 9.89 -7.13 -6.56
CA GLN A 104 10.13 -5.75 -6.96
C GLN A 104 8.86 -4.99 -7.43
N LYS A 105 7.71 -5.37 -6.89
CA LYS A 105 6.40 -4.75 -7.11
C LYS A 105 6.11 -3.61 -6.14
N LEU A 106 6.89 -3.47 -5.07
CA LEU A 106 6.89 -2.34 -4.15
C LEU A 106 8.27 -1.67 -4.15
N ILE A 107 8.28 -0.34 -4.19
CA ILE A 107 9.48 0.49 -4.05
C ILE A 107 9.23 1.50 -2.94
N THR A 108 10.11 1.49 -1.93
CA THR A 108 10.22 2.44 -0.81
C THR A 108 11.68 2.89 -0.69
N ASP A 109 12.02 3.78 0.24
CA ASP A 109 13.42 4.17 0.48
C ASP A 109 14.23 3.06 1.18
#